data_AF-A0AA88V083-F1
#
_entry.id   AF-A0AA88V083-F1
#
_cell.length_a   1.000
_cell.length_b   1.000
_cell.length_c   1.000
_cell.angle_alpha   90.00
_cell.angle_beta   90.00
_cell.angle_gamma   90.00
#
_symmetry.space_group_name_H-M   'P 1'
#
loop_
_entity.id
_entity.type
_entity.pdbx_description
1 polymer ?
#
loop_
_entity_poly.entity_id
_entity_poly.type
_entity_poly.pdbx_seq_one_letter_code
_entity_poly.pdbx_strand_id
1 'polypeptide(L)' 'MHLLDLAEAVKQDVKEAGMVGFRFNTVGVSDAISMGTRGMSYSLQSRDLIADSIETVMSAQWYDGNISIPG' A
#
# COMPACT_ATOMS: atom_id res chain seq x y z
N MET A 1 -2.10 -0.83 11.76
CA MET A 1 -2.05 0.52 12.40
C MET A 1 -0.64 1.13 12.44
N HIS A 2 0.44 0.36 12.33
CA HIS A 2 1.84 0.82 12.48
C HIS A 2 2.56 1.14 11.14
N LEU A 3 1.91 0.89 10.00
CA LEU A 3 2.57 0.98 8.68
C LEU A 3 2.97 2.42 8.29
N LEU A 4 2.33 3.44 8.89
CA LEU A 4 2.71 4.83 8.63
C LEU A 4 4.08 5.19 9.21
N ASP A 5 4.42 4.66 10.38
CA ASP A 5 5.72 4.87 11.01
C ASP A 5 6.82 4.18 10.18
N LEU A 6 6.54 2.96 9.71
CA LEU A 6 7.43 2.25 8.78
C LEU A 6 7.60 3.02 7.46
N ALA A 7 6.51 3.60 6.92
CA ALA A 7 6.58 4.38 5.69
C ALA A 7 7.37 5.69 5.86
N GLU A 8 7.35 6.30 7.04
CA GLU A 8 8.22 7.45 7.35
C GLU A 8 9.69 7.04 7.38
N ALA A 9 10.02 5.91 8.03
CA ALA A 9 11.38 5.36 8.04
C ALA A 9 11.89 5.07 6.62
N VAL A 10 11.10 4.39 5.79
CA VAL A 10 11.47 4.12 4.39
C VAL A 10 11.70 5.41 3.60
N LYS A 11 10.85 6.43 3.78
CA LYS A 11 11.03 7.72 3.09
C LYS A 11 12.34 8.41 3.49
N GLN A 12 12.70 8.33 4.77
CA GLN A 12 13.94 8.88 5.28
C GLN A 12 15.15 8.17 4.64
N ASP A 13 15.15 6.84 4.61
CA ASP A 13 16.23 6.04 4.00
C ASP A 13 16.37 6.29 2.49
N VAL A 14 15.25 6.41 1.77
CA VAL A 14 15.26 6.74 0.32
C VAL A 14 15.89 8.11 0.08
N LYS A 15 15.62 9.09 0.96
CA LYS A 15 16.23 10.42 0.89
C LYS A 15 17.73 10.36 1.18
N GLU A 16 18.15 9.55 2.16
CA GLU A 16 19.56 9.34 2.49
C GLU A 16 20.33 8.63 1.36
N ALA A 17 19.66 7.76 0.60
CA ALA A 17 20.18 7.14 -0.61
C ALA A 17 20.27 8.11 -1.82
N GLY A 18 19.92 9.39 -1.65
CA GLY A 18 20.00 10.42 -2.70
C GLY A 18 18.84 10.40 -3.70
N MET A 19 17.74 9.72 -3.38
CA MET A 19 16.53 9.65 -4.21
C MET A 19 15.40 10.52 -3.63
N VAL A 20 14.32 10.72 -4.40
CA VAL A 20 13.12 11.43 -3.94
C VAL A 20 12.01 10.44 -3.63
N GLY A 21 11.64 10.31 -2.36
CA GLY A 21 10.58 9.41 -1.91
C GLY A 21 9.20 10.07 -1.84
N PHE A 22 8.25 9.57 -2.65
CA PHE A 22 6.84 9.95 -2.59
C PHE A 22 6.00 8.85 -1.95
N ARG A 23 5.27 9.17 -0.89
CA ARG A 23 4.38 8.22 -0.20
C ARG A 23 2.96 8.31 -0.75
N PHE A 24 2.34 7.16 -0.92
CA PHE A 24 0.90 7.01 -1.14
C PHE A 24 0.41 5.77 -0.40
N ASN A 25 -0.89 5.69 -0.13
CA ASN A 25 -1.52 4.53 0.50
C ASN A 25 -2.61 3.95 -0.40
N THR A 26 -2.88 2.66 -0.23
CA THR A 26 -4.03 1.96 -0.81
C THR A 26 -4.92 1.39 0.30
N VAL A 27 -6.12 0.94 -0.07
CA VAL A 27 -7.10 0.37 0.86
C VAL A 27 -6.72 -1.05 1.27
N GLY A 28 -7.31 -1.52 2.38
CA GLY A 28 -7.21 -2.90 2.85
C GLY A 28 -8.36 -3.23 3.77
N VAL A 29 -8.66 -4.51 3.94
CA VAL A 29 -9.73 -5.00 4.82
C VAL A 29 -9.18 -6.00 5.82
N SER A 30 -9.84 -6.11 6.98
CA SER A 30 -9.48 -7.09 8.00
C SER A 30 -10.40 -8.30 7.91
N ASP A 31 -9.83 -9.46 7.57
CA ASP A 31 -10.56 -10.72 7.58
C ASP A 31 -11.05 -11.04 8.99
N ALA A 32 -10.19 -10.90 10.00
CA ALA A 32 -10.54 -11.16 11.39
C ALA A 32 -11.81 -10.42 11.87
N ILE A 33 -12.08 -9.22 11.33
CA ILE A 33 -13.30 -8.47 11.62
C ILE A 33 -14.48 -8.94 10.75
N SER A 34 -14.24 -9.27 9.49
CA SER A 34 -15.29 -9.57 8.51
C SER A 34 -15.71 -11.04 8.45
N MET A 35 -14.94 -11.96 9.06
CA MET A 35 -15.24 -13.39 9.17
C MET A 35 -16.66 -13.64 9.69
N GLY A 36 -17.41 -14.50 8.99
CA GLY A 36 -18.78 -14.87 9.36
C GLY A 36 -19.86 -13.86 8.97
N THR A 37 -19.51 -12.75 8.31
CA THR A 37 -20.45 -11.73 7.86
C THR A 37 -20.47 -11.61 6.32
N ARG A 38 -21.43 -10.84 5.78
CA ARG A 38 -21.47 -10.47 4.36
C ARG A 38 -20.25 -9.66 3.91
N GLY A 39 -19.49 -9.08 4.83
CA GLY A 39 -18.26 -8.35 4.53
C GLY A 39 -17.18 -9.24 3.92
N MET A 40 -17.16 -10.55 4.24
CA MET A 40 -16.15 -11.48 3.72
C MET A 40 -16.17 -11.62 2.20
N SER A 41 -17.31 -11.34 1.55
CA SER A 41 -17.42 -11.30 0.08
C SER A 41 -16.49 -10.27 -0.58
N TYR A 42 -15.96 -9.31 0.18
CA TYR A 42 -15.05 -8.27 -0.31
C TYR A 42 -13.58 -8.51 0.07
N SER A 43 -13.24 -9.58 0.79
CA SER A 43 -11.85 -9.86 1.18
C SER A 43 -10.98 -10.23 -0.03
N LEU A 44 -11.29 -11.34 -0.71
CA LEU A 44 -10.40 -11.85 -1.76
C LEU A 44 -10.13 -10.83 -2.88
N GLN A 45 -11.19 -10.14 -3.33
CA GLN A 45 -11.09 -9.15 -4.40
C GLN A 45 -10.34 -7.88 -3.99
N SER A 46 -10.15 -7.60 -2.69
CA SER A 46 -9.35 -6.44 -2.28
C SER A 46 -7.88 -6.59 -2.69
N ARG A 47 -7.40 -7.83 -2.89
CA ARG A 47 -6.07 -8.10 -3.45
C ARG A 47 -5.89 -7.48 -4.83
N ASP A 48 -6.86 -7.70 -5.72
CA ASP A 48 -6.79 -7.24 -7.10
C ASP A 48 -6.97 -5.71 -7.14
N LEU A 49 -7.87 -5.18 -6.32
CA LEU A 49 -8.03 -3.73 -6.17
C LEU A 49 -6.74 -3.03 -5.66
N ILE A 50 -6.01 -3.67 -4.74
CA ILE A 50 -4.72 -3.17 -4.26
C ILE A 50 -3.70 -3.13 -5.40
N ALA A 51 -3.64 -4.18 -6.23
CA ALA A 51 -2.76 -4.24 -7.39
C ALA A 51 -3.06 -3.10 -8.37
N ASP A 52 -4.32 -2.94 -8.76
CA ASP A 52 -4.77 -1.88 -9.69
C ASP A 52 -4.46 -0.48 -9.14
N SER A 53 -4.61 -0.29 -7.82
CA SER A 53 -4.31 0.99 -7.17
C SER A 53 -2.82 1.35 -7.22
N ILE A 54 -1.94 0.38 -6.96
CA ILE A 54 -0.49 0.59 -7.04
C ILE A 54 -0.07 0.83 -8.49
N GLU A 55 -0.58 0.03 -9.44
CA GLU A 55 -0.30 0.19 -10.87
C GLU A 55 -0.71 1.57 -11.37
N THR A 56 -1.89 2.05 -10.97
CA THR A 56 -2.42 3.37 -11.35
C THR A 56 -1.47 4.49 -10.91
N VAL A 57 -1.00 4.48 -9.65
CA VAL A 57 -0.13 5.54 -9.13
C VAL A 57 1.24 5.50 -9.82
N MET A 58 1.86 4.31 -9.88
CA MET A 58 3.18 4.14 -10.49
C MET A 58 3.18 4.58 -11.95
N SER A 59 2.18 4.16 -12.72
CA SER A 59 2.09 4.46 -14.16
C SER A 59 1.76 5.93 -14.43
N ALA A 60 0.89 6.55 -13.61
CA ALA A 60 0.48 7.93 -13.83
C ALA A 60 1.55 8.95 -13.39
N GLN A 61 2.26 8.67 -12.30
CA GLN A 61 3.24 9.59 -11.72
C GLN A 61 4.67 9.36 -12.23
N TRP A 62 4.88 8.35 -13.08
CA TRP A 62 6.19 8.01 -13.64
C TRP A 62 7.26 7.78 -12.56
N TYR A 63 6.89 7.11 -11.48
CA TYR A 63 7.86 6.74 -10.44
C TYR A 63 8.80 5.65 -10.95
N ASP A 64 10.10 5.81 -10.67
CA ASP A 64 11.15 4.91 -11.17
C ASP A 64 11.20 3.55 -10.46
N GLY A 65 10.63 3.46 -9.26
CA GLY A 65 10.65 2.26 -8.42
C GLY A 65 9.62 2.31 -7.29
N ASN A 66 9.32 1.13 -6.74
CA ASN A 66 8.28 0.96 -5.72
C ASN A 66 8.81 0.17 -4.52
N ILE A 67 8.52 0.67 -3.31
CA ILE A 67 8.70 -0.06 -2.05
C ILE A 67 7.31 -0.16 -1.42
N SER A 68 6.69 -1.34 -1.49
CA SER A 68 5.39 -1.60 -0.86
C SER A 68 5.54 -2.16 0.54
N ILE A 69 4.71 -1.69 1.47
CA ILE A 69 4.70 -2.12 2.88
C ILE A 69 3.32 -2.70 3.21
N PRO A 70 3.05 -3.99 2.88
CA PRO A 70 1.84 -4.67 3.32
C PRO A 70 1.92 -5.01 4.82
N GLY A 71 0.76 -5.25 5.46
CA GLY A 71 0.67 -5.61 6.88
C GLY A 71 -0.41 -6.63 7.17
#